data_AF-A0A3M1J797-F1
#
_entry.id   AF-A0A3M1J797-F1
#
_cell.length_a   1.000
_cell.length_b   1.000
_cell.length_c   1.000
_cell.angle_alpha   90.00
_cell.angle_beta   90.00
_cell.angle_gamma   90.00
#
_symmetry.space_group_name_H-M   'P 1'
#
loop_
_entity.id
_entity.type
_entity.pdbx_description
1 polymer ?
#
loop_
_entity_poly.entity_id
_entity_poly.type
_entity_poly.pdbx_seq_one_letter_code
_entity_poly.pdbx_strand_id
1 'polypeptide(L)'
;MLAPAAAEWIIRAIQRLLVSFYIPDQTPREYAMVLDNFVEALKDLPRWAITDACRSWLRSEKRRPTPAEIRALAAREAARVHEEIADREKMRQIGAGRREVSAEEAKRRRDLVREMVEAGRLPASLAGKTRER
;
A
#
# COMPACT_ATOMS: atom_id res chain seq x y z
N MET A 1 -7.35 4.71 0.99
CA MET A 1 -7.10 3.91 -0.24
C MET A 1 -7.53 2.45 -0.14
N LEU A 2 -7.68 1.89 1.07
CA LEU A 2 -7.98 0.46 1.27
C LEU A 2 -9.45 0.17 1.61
N ALA A 3 -10.30 1.21 1.62
CA ALA A 3 -11.71 1.05 1.93
C ALA A 3 -12.40 0.18 0.86
N PRO A 4 -13.32 -0.72 1.26
CA PRO A 4 -14.04 -1.54 0.32
C PRO A 4 -14.90 -0.71 -0.66
N ALA A 5 -15.11 -1.25 -1.85
CA ALA A 5 -15.94 -0.62 -2.86
C ALA A 5 -17.43 -0.72 -2.51
N ALA A 6 -18.18 0.38 -2.71
CA ALA A 6 -19.64 0.35 -2.63
C ALA A 6 -20.25 -0.57 -3.71
N ALA A 7 -21.33 -1.27 -3.38
CA ALA A 7 -21.96 -2.25 -4.27
C ALA A 7 -22.37 -1.66 -5.62
N GLU A 8 -22.98 -0.47 -5.63
CA GLU A 8 -23.41 0.23 -6.85
C GLU A 8 -22.23 0.58 -7.75
N TRP A 9 -21.07 0.86 -7.16
CA TRP A 9 -19.85 1.09 -7.92
C TRP A 9 -19.34 -0.23 -8.53
N ILE A 10 -19.36 -1.33 -7.77
CA ILE A 10 -18.95 -2.67 -8.26
C ILE A 10 -19.83 -3.06 -9.45
N ILE A 11 -21.15 -2.90 -9.33
CA ILE A 11 -22.10 -3.18 -10.41
C ILE A 11 -21.69 -2.45 -11.69
N ARG A 12 -21.43 -1.14 -11.64
CA ARG A 12 -21.05 -0.36 -12.82
C ARG A 12 -19.71 -0.80 -13.43
N ALA A 13 -18.74 -1.15 -12.58
CA ALA A 13 -17.45 -1.64 -13.04
C ALA A 13 -17.57 -2.99 -13.76
N ILE A 14 -18.35 -3.90 -13.20
CA ILE A 14 -18.57 -5.24 -13.76
C ILE A 14 -19.46 -5.20 -14.99
N GLN A 15 -20.48 -4.33 -15.04
CA GLN A 15 -21.26 -4.10 -16.25
C GLN A 15 -20.34 -3.70 -17.43
N ARG A 16 -19.41 -2.76 -17.18
CA ARG A 16 -18.43 -2.33 -18.19
C ARG A 16 -17.48 -3.45 -18.60
N LEU A 17 -17.11 -4.34 -17.68
CA LEU A 17 -16.29 -5.51 -18.01
C LEU A 17 -17.06 -6.51 -18.86
N LEU A 18 -18.31 -6.82 -18.46
CA LEU A 18 -19.11 -7.86 -19.09
C LEU A 18 -19.67 -7.47 -20.46
N VAL A 19 -19.81 -6.16 -20.76
CA VAL A 19 -20.27 -5.71 -22.08
C VAL A 19 -19.34 -6.16 -23.21
N SER A 20 -18.07 -6.44 -22.91
CA SER A 20 -17.10 -6.99 -23.87
C SER A 20 -17.32 -8.47 -24.18
N PHE A 21 -18.21 -9.15 -23.47
CA PHE A 21 -18.46 -10.58 -23.59
C PHE A 21 -19.95 -10.85 -23.87
N TYR A 22 -20.28 -10.97 -25.15
CA TYR A 22 -21.65 -11.24 -25.59
C TYR A 22 -22.12 -12.62 -25.14
N ILE A 23 -23.36 -12.70 -24.64
CA ILE A 23 -24.09 -13.95 -24.40
C ILE A 23 -25.44 -13.86 -25.13
N PRO A 24 -25.73 -14.77 -26.07
CA PRO A 24 -27.02 -14.82 -26.72
C PRO A 24 -28.12 -15.17 -25.70
N ASP A 25 -29.29 -14.55 -25.89
CA ASP A 25 -30.52 -14.84 -25.14
C ASP A 25 -30.44 -14.64 -23.61
N GLN A 26 -29.44 -13.92 -23.10
CA GLN A 26 -29.35 -13.62 -21.67
C GLN A 26 -30.46 -12.69 -21.23
N THR A 27 -31.31 -13.15 -20.31
CA THR A 27 -32.39 -12.34 -19.75
C THR A 27 -31.87 -11.27 -18.80
N PRO A 28 -32.57 -10.13 -18.63
CA PRO A 28 -32.21 -9.12 -17.65
C PRO A 28 -32.10 -9.66 -16.21
N ARG A 29 -32.93 -10.64 -15.86
CA ARG A 29 -32.91 -11.30 -14.54
C ARG A 29 -31.63 -12.10 -14.32
N GLU A 30 -31.24 -12.91 -15.30
CA GLU A 30 -29.97 -13.67 -15.23
C GLU A 30 -28.77 -12.74 -15.18
N TYR A 31 -28.82 -11.63 -15.92
CA TYR A 31 -27.78 -10.62 -15.88
C TYR A 31 -27.64 -9.99 -14.49
N ALA A 32 -28.77 -9.64 -13.84
CA ALA A 32 -28.78 -9.13 -12.48
C ALA A 32 -28.19 -10.15 -11.47
N MET A 33 -28.59 -11.42 -11.55
CA MET A 33 -28.03 -12.48 -10.70
C MET A 33 -26.52 -12.64 -10.86
N VAL A 34 -26.00 -12.49 -12.08
CA VAL A 34 -24.55 -12.49 -12.32
C VAL A 34 -23.89 -11.29 -11.62
N LEU A 35 -24.46 -10.10 -11.73
CA LEU A 35 -23.93 -8.91 -11.06
C LEU A 35 -23.92 -9.06 -9.54
N ASP A 36 -24.97 -9.62 -8.95
CA ASP A 36 -25.04 -9.89 -7.50
C ASP A 36 -23.92 -10.83 -7.05
N ASN A 37 -23.65 -11.90 -7.81
CA ASN A 37 -22.53 -12.81 -7.54
C ASN A 37 -21.17 -12.10 -7.57
N PHE A 38 -21.00 -11.13 -8.48
CA PHE A 38 -19.78 -10.31 -8.52
C PHE A 38 -19.71 -9.34 -7.34
N VAL A 39 -20.82 -8.71 -6.94
CA VAL A 39 -20.87 -7.85 -5.75
C VAL A 39 -20.44 -8.63 -4.52
N GLU A 40 -21.04 -9.80 -4.29
CA GLU A 40 -20.70 -10.65 -3.14
C GLU A 40 -19.23 -11.08 -3.13
N ALA A 41 -18.67 -11.41 -4.28
CA ALA A 41 -17.25 -11.80 -4.37
C ALA A 41 -16.27 -10.62 -4.16
N LEU A 42 -16.69 -9.39 -4.45
CA LEU A 42 -15.81 -8.22 -4.51
C LEU A 42 -16.05 -7.18 -3.40
N LYS A 43 -17.10 -7.34 -2.59
CA LYS A 43 -17.53 -6.34 -1.59
C LYS A 43 -16.47 -5.97 -0.57
N ASP A 44 -15.50 -6.85 -0.29
CA ASP A 44 -14.41 -6.61 0.67
C ASP A 44 -13.17 -5.97 0.04
N LEU A 45 -13.17 -5.76 -1.28
CA LEU A 45 -12.01 -5.31 -2.03
C LEU A 45 -12.10 -3.82 -2.40
N PRO A 46 -10.97 -3.11 -2.44
CA PRO A 46 -10.97 -1.69 -2.75
C PRO A 46 -11.18 -1.43 -4.25
N ARG A 47 -11.78 -0.27 -4.56
CA ARG A 47 -12.14 0.13 -5.95
C ARG A 47 -10.96 0.04 -6.94
N TRP A 48 -9.78 0.48 -6.52
CA TRP A 48 -8.60 0.49 -7.40
C TRP A 48 -8.16 -0.93 -7.77
N ALA A 49 -8.20 -1.88 -6.82
CA ALA A 49 -7.80 -3.26 -7.05
C ALA A 49 -8.76 -3.97 -8.01
N ILE A 50 -10.07 -3.74 -7.84
CA ILE A 50 -11.09 -4.23 -8.76
C ILE A 50 -10.88 -3.64 -10.16
N THR A 51 -10.57 -2.34 -10.26
CA THR A 51 -10.33 -1.67 -11.54
C THR A 51 -9.14 -2.29 -12.28
N ASP A 52 -8.03 -2.52 -11.59
CA ASP A 52 -6.83 -3.09 -12.18
C ASP A 52 -7.02 -4.56 -12.56
N ALA A 53 -7.77 -5.33 -11.75
CA ALA A 53 -8.16 -6.70 -12.10
C ALA A 53 -8.99 -6.73 -13.40
N CYS A 54 -10.01 -5.89 -13.53
CA CYS A 54 -10.82 -5.79 -14.74
C CYS A 54 -9.98 -5.41 -15.97
N ARG A 55 -9.11 -4.41 -15.85
CA ARG A 55 -8.18 -4.00 -16.93
C ARG A 55 -7.21 -5.11 -17.31
N SER A 56 -6.65 -5.79 -16.33
CA SER A 56 -5.75 -6.92 -16.55
C SER A 56 -6.46 -8.05 -17.28
N TRP A 57 -7.72 -8.32 -16.93
CA TRP A 57 -8.51 -9.36 -17.60
C TRP A 57 -8.77 -9.01 -19.07
N LEU A 58 -9.23 -7.80 -19.34
CA LEU A 58 -9.52 -7.33 -20.70
C LEU A 58 -8.30 -7.41 -21.62
N ARG A 59 -7.10 -7.09 -21.11
CA ARG A 59 -5.84 -7.23 -21.87
C ARG A 59 -5.43 -8.66 -22.17
N SER A 60 -6.01 -9.65 -21.48
CA SER A 60 -5.62 -11.06 -21.62
C SER A 60 -6.47 -11.84 -22.63
N GLU A 61 -7.59 -11.27 -23.09
CA GLU A 61 -8.48 -11.80 -24.15
C GLU A 61 -8.85 -13.29 -24.06
N LYS A 62 -9.05 -13.83 -22.84
CA LYS A 62 -9.23 -15.28 -22.65
C LYS A 62 -10.65 -15.79 -22.86
N ARG A 63 -11.62 -15.14 -22.23
CA ARG A 63 -13.06 -15.48 -22.19
C ARG A 63 -13.77 -14.59 -21.18
N ARG A 64 -15.10 -14.72 -21.09
CA ARG A 64 -15.89 -14.10 -20.01
C ARG A 64 -15.32 -14.52 -18.64
N PRO A 65 -15.03 -13.56 -17.76
CA PRO A 65 -14.53 -13.85 -16.42
C PRO A 65 -15.62 -14.41 -15.52
N THR A 66 -15.22 -15.23 -14.57
CA THR A 66 -16.03 -15.59 -13.41
C THR A 66 -15.79 -14.62 -12.24
N PRO A 67 -16.71 -14.52 -11.26
CA PRO A 67 -16.50 -13.72 -10.05
C PRO A 67 -15.21 -14.09 -9.29
N ALA A 68 -14.91 -15.39 -9.19
CA ALA A 68 -13.74 -15.90 -8.49
C ALA A 68 -12.42 -15.44 -9.15
N GLU A 69 -12.37 -15.39 -10.48
CA GLU A 69 -11.17 -14.97 -11.22
C GLU A 69 -10.86 -13.48 -11.01
N ILE A 70 -11.88 -12.63 -11.12
CA ILE A 70 -11.69 -11.19 -10.86
C ILE A 70 -11.35 -10.96 -9.40
N ARG A 71 -11.98 -11.69 -8.47
CA ARG A 71 -11.64 -11.64 -7.05
C ARG A 71 -10.18 -12.02 -6.82
N ALA A 72 -9.71 -13.12 -7.39
CA ALA A 72 -8.33 -13.58 -7.21
C ALA A 72 -7.31 -12.54 -7.70
N LEU A 73 -7.56 -11.93 -8.86
CA LEU A 73 -6.71 -10.87 -9.38
C LEU A 73 -6.73 -9.62 -8.49
N ALA A 74 -7.90 -9.16 -8.10
CA ALA A 74 -8.05 -7.97 -7.26
C ALA A 74 -7.42 -8.19 -5.87
N ALA A 75 -7.61 -9.37 -5.28
CA ALA A 75 -7.01 -9.73 -3.99
C ALA A 75 -5.48 -9.75 -4.07
N ARG A 76 -4.91 -10.29 -5.16
CA ARG A 76 -3.46 -10.30 -5.37
C ARG A 76 -2.89 -8.89 -5.47
N GLU A 77 -3.53 -8.00 -6.22
CA GLU A 77 -3.07 -6.61 -6.32
C GLU A 77 -3.21 -5.88 -4.99
N ALA A 78 -4.33 -6.07 -4.27
CA ALA A 78 -4.54 -5.53 -2.94
C ALA A 78 -3.43 -5.95 -1.97
N ALA A 79 -3.11 -7.24 -1.91
CA ALA A 79 -2.05 -7.78 -1.06
C ALA A 79 -0.70 -7.13 -1.34
N ARG A 80 -0.33 -6.98 -2.62
CA ARG A 80 0.94 -6.36 -3.03
C ARG A 80 1.08 -4.91 -2.52
N VAL A 81 0.02 -4.11 -2.60
CA VAL A 81 0.05 -2.72 -2.11
C VAL A 81 0.07 -2.67 -0.58
N HIS A 82 -0.66 -3.57 0.09
CA HIS A 82 -0.60 -3.68 1.55
C HIS A 82 0.81 -3.98 2.04
N GLU A 83 1.49 -4.93 1.40
CA GLU A 83 2.87 -5.31 1.70
C GLU A 83 3.83 -4.13 1.46
N GLU A 84 3.70 -3.43 0.33
CA GLU A 84 4.53 -2.25 0.03
C GLU A 84 4.35 -1.12 1.06
N ILE A 85 3.13 -0.90 1.55
CA ILE A 85 2.86 0.08 2.62
C ILE A 85 3.53 -0.36 3.92
N ALA A 86 3.36 -1.63 4.32
CA ALA A 86 3.95 -2.17 5.54
C ALA A 86 5.49 -2.10 5.53
N ASP A 87 6.12 -2.44 4.40
CA ASP A 87 7.56 -2.36 4.23
C ASP A 87 8.08 -0.93 4.34
N ARG A 88 7.37 0.04 3.74
CA ARG A 88 7.71 1.46 3.85
C ARG A 88 7.61 1.96 5.29
N GLU A 89 6.60 1.54 6.03
CA GLU A 89 6.45 1.89 7.44
C GLU A 89 7.57 1.29 8.29
N LYS A 90 7.90 0.02 8.08
CA LYS A 90 9.03 -0.65 8.74
C LYS A 90 10.35 0.07 8.45
N MET A 91 10.62 0.43 7.20
CA MET A 91 11.83 1.18 6.83
C MET A 91 11.88 2.57 7.48
N ARG A 92 10.74 3.26 7.59
CA ARG A 92 10.65 4.54 8.31
C ARG A 92 10.96 4.38 9.79
N GLN A 93 10.42 3.35 10.44
CA GLN A 93 10.67 3.07 11.85
C GLN A 93 12.15 2.73 12.11
N ILE A 94 12.76 1.88 11.27
CA ILE A 94 14.19 1.56 11.35
C ILE A 94 15.04 2.83 11.16
N GLY A 95 14.69 3.67 10.19
CA GLY A 95 15.38 4.94 9.95
C GLY A 95 15.26 5.93 11.11
N ALA A 96 14.08 6.02 11.73
CA ALA A 96 13.86 6.84 12.92
C ALA A 96 14.69 6.37 14.11
N GLY A 97 14.66 5.07 14.43
CA GLY A 97 15.47 4.50 15.51
C GLY A 97 16.98 4.70 15.31
N ARG A 98 17.47 4.58 14.06
CA ARG A 98 18.89 4.88 13.76
C ARG A 98 19.25 6.34 14.01
N ARG A 99 18.34 7.28 13.71
CA ARG A 99 18.56 8.71 13.97
C ARG A 99 18.55 9.03 15.46
N GLU A 100 17.65 8.40 16.22
CA GLU A 100 17.59 8.53 17.68
C GLU A 100 18.88 8.02 18.33
N VAL A 101 19.35 6.80 18.00
CA VAL A 101 20.62 6.27 18.52
C VAL A 101 21.79 7.21 18.21
N SER A 102 21.85 7.73 16.98
CA SER A 102 22.89 8.70 16.58
C SER A 102 22.80 10.03 17.35
N ALA A 103 21.60 10.52 17.65
CA ALA A 103 21.39 11.72 18.46
C ALA A 103 21.81 11.51 19.92
N GLU A 104 21.47 10.36 20.50
CA GLU A 104 21.88 9.95 21.85
C GLU A 104 23.40 9.81 21.96
N GLU A 105 24.06 9.19 20.98
CA GLU A 105 25.52 9.08 20.92
C GLU A 105 26.19 10.45 20.78
N ALA A 106 25.66 11.32 19.92
CA ALA A 106 26.16 12.69 19.76
C ALA A 106 25.99 13.51 21.05
N LYS A 107 24.87 13.32 21.77
CA LYS A 107 24.65 13.93 23.08
C LYS A 107 25.65 13.42 24.11
N ARG A 108 25.80 12.10 24.27
CA ARG A 108 26.79 11.49 25.19
C ARG A 108 28.21 11.98 24.91
N ARG A 109 28.57 12.09 23.63
CA ARG A 109 29.88 12.61 23.23
C ARG A 109 30.07 14.08 23.62
N ARG A 110 29.05 14.92 23.46
CA ARG A 110 29.09 16.33 23.91
C ARG A 110 29.20 16.43 25.43
N ASP A 111 28.44 15.61 26.15
CA ASP A 111 28.44 15.61 27.62
C ASP A 111 29.81 15.15 28.16
N LEU A 112 30.41 14.11 27.57
CA LEU A 112 31.76 13.65 27.92
C LEU A 112 32.83 14.73 27.66
N VAL A 113 32.77 15.40 26.51
CA VAL A 113 33.71 16.49 26.19
C VAL A 113 33.58 17.64 27.19
N ARG A 114 32.35 17.99 27.58
CA ARG A 114 32.09 19.00 28.61
C ARG A 114 32.71 18.60 29.95
N GLU A 115 32.46 17.38 30.41
CA GLU A 115 33.00 16.87 31.68
C GLU A 115 34.54 16.85 31.70
N MET A 116 35.17 16.48 30.58
CA MET A 116 36.63 16.48 30.45
C MET A 116 37.24 17.89 30.48
N VAL A 117 36.54 18.90 29.94
CA VAL A 117 36.94 20.31 30.03
C VAL A 117 36.80 20.82 31.47
N GLU A 118 35.67 20.51 32.13
CA GLU A 118 35.42 20.90 33.54
C GLU A 118 36.43 20.28 34.51
N ALA A 119 36.83 19.02 34.28
CA ALA A 119 37.85 18.34 35.06
C ALA A 119 39.29 18.83 34.77
N GLY A 120 39.48 19.83 33.90
CA GLY A 120 40.80 20.34 33.50
C GLY A 120 41.64 19.36 32.67
N ARG A 121 41.03 18.27 32.19
CA ARG A 121 41.69 17.22 31.38
C ARG A 121 41.77 17.57 29.89
N LEU A 122 41.05 18.61 29.45
CA LEU A 122 41.09 19.15 28.08
C LEU A 122 41.07 20.69 28.08
N PRO A 123 41.81 21.36 27.17
CA PRO A 123 41.73 22.80 27.00
C PRO A 123 40.41 23.25 26.35
N ALA A 124 39.82 24.33 26.86
CA ALA A 124 38.51 24.86 26.41
C ALA A 124 38.45 25.23 24.92
N SER A 125 39.60 25.48 24.28
CA SER A 125 39.72 25.79 22.84
C SER A 125 39.29 24.65 21.91
N LEU A 126 39.13 23.42 22.43
CA LEU A 126 38.67 22.25 21.68
C LEU A 126 37.16 22.02 21.74
N ALA A 127 36.42 22.70 22.64
CA ALA A 127 34.98 22.49 22.82
C ALA A 127 34.10 23.06 21.68
N GLY A 128 34.65 23.96 20.84
CA GLY A 128 33.88 24.71 19.83
C GLY A 128 34.12 24.36 18.36
N LYS A 129 35.10 23.51 18.02
CA LYS A 129 35.42 23.20 16.61
C LYS A 129 34.61 22.03 16.07
N THR A 130 33.33 22.25 15.80
CA THR A 130 32.53 21.31 14.99
C THR A 130 32.43 21.87 13.57
N ARG A 131 33.34 21.38 12.69
CA ARG A 131 33.47 21.56 11.24
C ARG A 131 32.44 22.48 10.53
N GLU A 132 32.93 23.62 10.05
CA GLU A 132 32.52 24.15 8.74
C GLU A 132 33.36 23.45 7.65
N ARG A 133 32.70 22.66 6.81
CA ARG A 133 32.99 22.45 5.37
C ARG A 133 32.05 21.42 4.78
#